data_AF-A0A924LRV7-F1
#
_entry.id   AF-A0A924LRV7-F1
#
_cell.length_a   1.000
_cell.length_b   1.000
_cell.length_c   1.000
_cell.angle_alpha   90.00
_cell.angle_beta   90.00
_cell.angle_gamma   90.00
#
_symmetry.space_group_name_H-M   'P 1'
#
loop_
_entity.id
_entity.type
_entity.pdbx_description
1 polymer ?
#
loop_
_entity_poly.entity_id
_entity_poly.type
_entity_poly.pdbx_seq_one_letter_code
_entity_poly.pdbx_strand_id
1 'polypeptide(L)'
;MKYKAKLLELLKADNVTEFGDWLKSQSELEQVQMMKEFKQMSLQNMFKTPNFSGAKTVKKFMKSIDAYEKAIHAAIELKALVEKIQEEKENALQRLAWSSRENKQEIIDSIVNNDENATASKALTIQIIAIEKEIGIYDADFWSPIE
;
A
#
# COMPACT_ATOMS: atom_id res chain seq x y z
N MET A 1 -19.26 17.89 -13.96
CA MET A 1 -18.30 17.05 -14.67
C MET A 1 -17.02 17.85 -14.84
N LYS A 2 -15.98 17.47 -14.11
CA LYS A 2 -14.71 18.23 -13.99
C LYS A 2 -13.93 18.23 -15.31
N TYR A 3 -14.09 17.17 -16.11
CA TYR A 3 -13.28 16.91 -17.30
C TYR A 3 -14.02 17.18 -18.62
N LYS A 4 -15.32 17.49 -18.56
CA LYS A 4 -16.24 17.59 -19.70
C LYS A 4 -15.74 18.45 -20.86
N ALA A 5 -15.20 19.63 -20.60
CA ALA A 5 -14.79 20.56 -21.66
C ALA A 5 -13.64 19.97 -22.50
N LYS A 6 -12.58 19.52 -21.83
CA LYS A 6 -11.41 18.91 -22.48
C LYS A 6 -11.72 17.55 -23.08
N LEU A 7 -12.59 16.74 -22.46
CA LEU A 7 -13.07 15.49 -23.06
C LEU A 7 -13.86 15.72 -24.35
N LEU A 8 -14.70 16.76 -24.43
CA LEU A 8 -15.42 17.12 -25.66
C LEU A 8 -14.46 17.58 -26.77
N GLU A 9 -13.44 18.35 -26.41
CA GLU A 9 -12.42 18.82 -27.35
C GLU A 9 -11.66 17.62 -27.94
N LEU A 10 -11.17 16.73 -27.10
CA LEU A 10 -10.44 15.53 -27.51
C LEU A 10 -11.30 14.55 -28.32
N LEU A 11 -12.58 14.41 -27.97
CA LEU A 11 -13.55 13.61 -28.74
C LEU A 11 -13.82 14.18 -30.13
N LYS A 12 -13.85 15.51 -30.27
CA LYS A 12 -14.07 16.18 -31.56
C LYS A 12 -12.83 16.17 -32.44
N ALA A 13 -11.66 16.24 -31.83
CA ALA A 13 -10.37 16.23 -32.52
C ALA A 13 -9.89 14.83 -32.92
N ASP A 14 -10.57 13.77 -32.44
CA ASP A 14 -10.14 12.36 -32.58
C ASP A 14 -8.68 12.13 -32.13
N ASN A 15 -8.21 12.93 -31.16
CA ASN A 15 -6.82 12.94 -30.72
C ASN A 15 -6.59 11.99 -29.55
N VAL A 16 -6.48 10.69 -29.85
CA VAL A 16 -6.32 9.61 -28.86
C VAL A 16 -5.00 9.70 -28.10
N THR A 17 -3.93 10.20 -28.73
CA THR A 17 -2.62 10.34 -28.11
C THR A 17 -2.65 11.36 -26.97
N GLU A 18 -3.19 12.55 -27.23
CA GLU A 18 -3.31 13.61 -26.22
C GLU A 18 -4.22 13.21 -25.06
N PHE A 19 -5.29 12.45 -25.34
CA PHE A 19 -6.12 11.87 -24.29
C PHE A 19 -5.32 10.90 -23.41
N GLY A 20 -4.51 10.02 -24.01
CA GLY A 20 -3.66 9.07 -23.29
C GLY A 20 -2.62 9.74 -22.41
N ASP A 21 -1.95 10.78 -22.91
CA ASP A 21 -0.92 11.52 -22.17
C ASP A 21 -1.53 12.34 -21.03
N TRP A 22 -2.68 12.97 -21.30
CA TRP A 22 -3.41 13.69 -20.25
C TRP A 22 -3.92 12.73 -19.17
N LEU A 23 -4.45 11.56 -19.55
CA LEU A 23 -4.88 10.54 -18.59
C LEU A 23 -3.70 10.10 -17.69
N LYS A 24 -2.55 9.76 -18.27
CA LYS A 24 -1.35 9.34 -17.51
C LYS A 24 -0.81 10.41 -16.55
N SER A 25 -1.07 11.70 -16.83
CA SER A 25 -0.64 12.80 -15.96
C SER A 25 -1.45 12.93 -14.66
N GLN A 26 -2.56 12.19 -14.51
CA GLN A 26 -3.44 12.27 -13.34
C GLN A 26 -3.19 11.10 -12.37
N SER A 27 -3.62 11.26 -11.12
CA SER A 27 -3.63 10.16 -10.15
C SER A 27 -4.56 9.04 -10.59
N GLU A 28 -4.32 7.81 -10.12
CA GLU A 28 -5.10 6.63 -10.53
C GLU A 28 -6.61 6.79 -10.32
N LEU A 29 -7.02 7.40 -9.19
CA LEU A 29 -8.43 7.72 -8.91
C LEU A 29 -9.02 8.72 -9.92
N GLU A 30 -8.24 9.74 -10.26
CA GLU A 30 -8.64 10.74 -11.24
C GLU A 30 -8.71 10.15 -12.66
N GLN A 31 -7.82 9.22 -12.99
CA GLN A 31 -7.88 8.46 -14.24
C GLN A 31 -9.18 7.65 -14.35
N VAL A 32 -9.57 6.95 -13.28
CA VAL A 32 -10.85 6.22 -13.22
C VAL A 32 -12.02 7.18 -13.42
N GLN A 33 -12.01 8.33 -12.76
CA GLN A 33 -13.08 9.31 -12.85
C GLN A 33 -13.18 9.95 -14.26
N MET A 34 -12.04 10.29 -14.87
CA MET A 34 -11.97 10.75 -16.26
C MET A 34 -12.53 9.72 -17.23
N MET A 35 -12.17 8.45 -17.05
CA MET A 35 -12.62 7.36 -17.91
C MET A 35 -14.13 7.08 -17.76
N LYS A 36 -14.69 7.23 -16.55
CA LYS A 36 -16.15 7.22 -16.32
C LYS A 36 -16.86 8.36 -17.03
N GLU A 37 -16.36 9.60 -16.90
CA GLU A 37 -16.94 10.76 -17.59
C GLU A 37 -16.86 10.57 -19.12
N PHE A 38 -15.72 10.09 -19.64
CA PHE A 38 -15.55 9.78 -21.06
C PHE A 38 -16.52 8.71 -21.55
N LYS A 39 -16.72 7.63 -20.78
CA LYS A 39 -17.68 6.56 -21.07
C LYS A 39 -19.10 7.10 -21.16
N GLN A 40 -19.53 7.92 -20.20
CA GLN A 40 -20.86 8.52 -20.19
C GLN A 40 -21.08 9.46 -21.38
N MET A 41 -20.09 10.28 -21.71
CA MET A 41 -20.18 11.21 -22.84
C MET A 41 -20.20 10.50 -24.17
N SER A 42 -19.38 9.45 -24.33
CA SER A 42 -19.37 8.61 -25.53
C SER A 42 -20.72 7.93 -25.75
N LEU A 43 -21.32 7.38 -24.70
CA LEU A 43 -22.67 6.80 -24.75
C LEU A 43 -23.73 7.84 -25.14
N GLN A 44 -23.70 9.03 -24.54
CA GLN A 44 -24.68 10.09 -24.84
C GLN A 44 -24.60 10.60 -26.28
N ASN A 45 -23.41 10.61 -26.88
CA ASN A 45 -23.20 11.09 -28.25
C ASN A 45 -23.40 9.99 -29.31
N MET A 46 -23.21 8.72 -28.96
CA MET A 46 -23.43 7.57 -29.83
C MET A 46 -24.89 7.47 -30.31
N PHE A 47 -25.86 7.85 -29.50
CA PHE A 47 -27.29 7.85 -29.87
C PHE A 47 -27.74 9.10 -30.65
N LYS A 48 -26.91 10.13 -30.76
CA LYS A 48 -27.26 11.40 -31.44
C LYS A 48 -26.78 11.48 -32.89
N THR A 49 -25.98 10.52 -33.34
CA THR A 49 -25.33 10.57 -34.67
C THR A 49 -25.67 9.30 -35.46
N PRO A 50 -26.44 9.37 -36.57
CA PRO A 50 -26.90 8.19 -37.30
C PRO A 50 -25.79 7.33 -37.92
N ASN A 51 -24.60 7.91 -38.14
CA ASN A 51 -23.42 7.26 -38.74
C ASN A 51 -22.24 7.18 -37.77
N PHE A 52 -22.48 6.80 -36.51
CA PHE A 52 -21.39 6.60 -35.55
C PHE A 52 -20.62 5.30 -35.85
N SER A 53 -19.78 5.31 -36.89
CA SER A 53 -18.89 4.20 -37.28
C SER A 53 -17.94 3.76 -36.16
N GLY A 54 -17.70 4.64 -35.18
CA GLY A 54 -16.94 4.37 -33.96
C GLY A 54 -17.64 3.49 -32.93
N ALA A 55 -18.86 2.98 -33.19
CA ALA A 55 -19.64 2.27 -32.18
C ALA A 55 -18.97 1.01 -31.62
N LYS A 56 -18.31 0.23 -32.49
CA LYS A 56 -17.53 -0.96 -32.09
C LYS A 56 -16.26 -0.57 -31.33
N THR A 57 -15.58 0.49 -31.76
CA THR A 57 -14.38 1.03 -31.12
C THR A 57 -14.71 1.52 -29.71
N VAL A 58 -15.78 2.30 -29.55
CA VAL A 58 -16.29 2.76 -28.25
C VAL A 58 -16.67 1.57 -27.38
N LYS A 59 -17.40 0.56 -27.88
CA LYS A 59 -17.76 -0.63 -27.08
C LYS A 59 -16.54 -1.43 -26.62
N LYS A 60 -15.49 -1.55 -27.45
CA LYS A 60 -14.22 -2.20 -27.08
C LYS A 60 -13.48 -1.37 -26.04
N PHE A 61 -13.41 -0.06 -26.25
CA PHE A 61 -12.81 0.89 -25.32
C PHE A 61 -13.50 0.85 -23.95
N MET A 62 -14.83 0.86 -23.92
CA MET A 62 -15.64 0.80 -22.69
C MET A 62 -15.38 -0.45 -21.85
N LYS A 63 -15.18 -1.62 -22.48
CA LYS A 63 -14.80 -2.84 -21.74
C LYS A 63 -13.41 -2.72 -21.10
N SER A 64 -12.47 -2.06 -21.78
CA SER A 64 -11.15 -1.76 -21.23
C SER A 64 -11.23 -0.77 -20.07
N ILE A 65 -12.16 0.19 -20.09
CA ILE A 65 -12.41 1.11 -18.96
C ILE A 65 -12.86 0.34 -17.71
N ASP A 66 -13.85 -0.54 -17.84
CA ASP A 66 -14.40 -1.27 -16.68
C ASP A 66 -13.37 -2.23 -16.06
N ALA A 67 -12.56 -2.89 -16.91
CA ALA A 67 -11.45 -3.72 -16.45
C ALA A 67 -10.36 -2.90 -15.75
N TYR A 68 -10.05 -1.72 -16.28
CA TYR A 68 -9.07 -0.80 -15.69
C TYR A 68 -9.53 -0.27 -14.33
N GLU A 69 -10.79 0.19 -14.22
CA GLU A 69 -11.38 0.62 -12.96
C GLU A 69 -11.30 -0.47 -11.89
N LYS A 70 -11.68 -1.70 -12.26
CA LYS A 70 -11.62 -2.84 -11.34
C LYS A 70 -10.18 -3.13 -10.88
N ALA A 71 -9.22 -3.04 -11.79
CA ALA A 71 -7.81 -3.28 -11.47
C ALA A 71 -7.24 -2.21 -10.52
N ILE A 72 -7.54 -0.92 -10.76
CA ILE A 72 -7.12 0.18 -9.90
C ILE A 72 -7.74 0.07 -8.51
N HIS A 73 -9.05 -0.19 -8.41
CA HIS A 73 -9.70 -0.38 -7.11
C HIS A 73 -9.08 -1.54 -6.33
N ALA A 74 -8.85 -2.69 -6.99
CA ALA A 74 -8.19 -3.84 -6.36
C ALA A 74 -6.75 -3.52 -5.91
N ALA A 75 -6.00 -2.75 -6.68
CA ALA A 75 -4.64 -2.33 -6.32
C ALA A 75 -4.64 -1.41 -5.10
N ILE A 76 -5.58 -0.46 -5.01
CA ILE A 76 -5.74 0.43 -3.86
C ILE A 76 -6.13 -0.36 -2.60
N GLU A 77 -7.09 -1.27 -2.72
CA GLU A 77 -7.51 -2.15 -1.60
C GLU A 77 -6.35 -3.03 -1.11
N LEU A 78 -5.58 -3.61 -2.05
CA LEU A 78 -4.42 -4.43 -1.71
C LEU A 78 -3.34 -3.59 -1.01
N LYS A 79 -3.07 -2.38 -1.49
CA LYS A 79 -2.10 -1.47 -0.86
C LYS A 79 -2.51 -1.13 0.58
N ALA A 80 -3.78 -0.78 0.79
CA ALA A 80 -4.30 -0.50 2.12
C ALA A 80 -4.22 -1.74 3.05
N LEU A 81 -4.48 -2.93 2.51
CA LEU A 81 -4.33 -4.18 3.26
C LEU A 81 -2.88 -4.45 3.65
N VAL A 82 -1.93 -4.23 2.74
CA VAL A 82 -0.49 -4.39 3.02
C VAL A 82 -0.02 -3.41 4.10
N GLU A 83 -0.42 -2.14 4.00
CA GLU A 83 -0.13 -1.12 5.02
C GLU A 83 -0.69 -1.53 6.40
N LYS A 84 -1.93 -2.01 6.45
CA LYS A 84 -2.55 -2.51 7.68
C LYS A 84 -1.83 -3.72 8.26
N ILE A 85 -1.46 -4.70 7.43
CA ILE A 85 -0.72 -5.89 7.88
C ILE A 85 0.64 -5.49 8.44
N GLN A 86 1.31 -4.51 7.82
CA GLN A 86 2.58 -3.99 8.30
C GLN A 86 2.43 -3.29 9.66
N GLU A 87 1.40 -2.46 9.84
CA GLU A 87 1.09 -1.84 11.12
C GLU A 87 0.77 -2.88 12.21
N GLU A 88 -0.04 -3.91 11.89
CA GLU A 88 -0.35 -5.00 12.82
C GLU A 88 0.92 -5.79 13.22
N LYS A 89 1.83 -6.03 12.27
CA LYS A 89 3.13 -6.67 12.53
C LYS A 89 3.98 -5.83 13.48
N GLU A 90 4.10 -4.53 13.24
CA GLU A 90 4.87 -3.62 14.11
C GLU A 90 4.30 -3.57 15.52
N ASN A 91 2.98 -3.46 15.64
CA ASN A 91 2.28 -3.51 16.93
C ASN A 91 2.50 -4.84 17.66
N ALA A 92 2.47 -5.98 16.94
CA ALA A 92 2.74 -7.28 17.53
C ALA A 92 4.19 -7.40 18.04
N LEU A 93 5.17 -6.91 17.27
CA LEU A 93 6.57 -6.87 17.68
C LEU A 93 6.77 -5.99 18.92
N GLN A 94 6.14 -4.83 18.99
CA GLN A 94 6.19 -3.97 20.18
C GLN A 94 5.58 -4.64 21.41
N ARG A 95 4.46 -5.35 21.27
CA ARG A 95 3.84 -6.11 22.38
C ARG A 95 4.76 -7.22 22.88
N LEU A 96 5.39 -7.97 21.97
CA LEU A 96 6.37 -8.99 22.33
C LEU A 96 7.60 -8.40 23.04
N ALA A 97 8.10 -7.26 22.54
CA ALA A 97 9.20 -6.54 23.18
C ALA A 97 8.84 -6.09 24.60
N TRP A 98 7.62 -5.61 24.80
CA TRP A 98 7.12 -5.17 26.11
C TRP A 98 6.89 -6.36 27.05
N SER A 99 6.24 -7.42 26.60
CA SER A 99 5.98 -8.61 27.44
C SER A 99 7.26 -9.36 27.82
N SER A 100 8.30 -9.29 26.98
CA SER A 100 9.59 -9.90 27.29
C SER A 100 10.42 -9.05 28.25
N ARG A 101 10.03 -7.81 28.55
CA ARG A 101 10.81 -6.89 29.38
C ARG A 101 11.00 -7.39 30.81
N GLU A 102 9.97 -7.96 31.43
CA GLU A 102 10.06 -8.53 32.78
C GLU A 102 11.05 -9.69 32.83
N ASN A 103 10.92 -10.66 31.92
CA ASN A 103 11.85 -11.79 31.82
C ASN A 103 13.29 -11.32 31.58
N LYS A 104 13.48 -10.29 30.74
CA LYS A 104 14.81 -9.73 30.47
C LYS A 104 15.39 -9.01 31.68
N GLN A 105 14.55 -8.35 32.49
CA GLN A 105 14.98 -7.74 33.75
C GLN A 105 15.43 -8.81 34.74
N GLU A 106 14.71 -9.93 34.87
CA GLU A 106 15.12 -11.05 35.72
C GLU A 106 16.47 -11.64 35.29
N ILE A 107 16.72 -11.74 33.98
CA ILE A 107 18.02 -12.17 33.43
C ILE A 107 19.12 -11.20 33.80
N ILE A 108 18.89 -9.89 33.66
CA ILE A 108 19.85 -8.84 34.05
C ILE A 108 20.13 -8.93 35.56
N ASP A 109 19.10 -8.99 36.39
CA ASP A 109 19.22 -9.04 37.84
C ASP A 109 20.00 -10.27 38.28
N SER A 110 19.74 -11.44 37.66
CA SER A 110 20.47 -12.68 37.92
C SER A 110 21.97 -12.56 37.60
N ILE A 111 22.31 -11.83 36.54
CA ILE A 111 23.71 -11.61 36.13
C ILE A 111 24.39 -10.59 37.05
N VAL A 112 23.74 -9.47 37.34
CA VAL A 112 24.28 -8.36 38.15
C VAL A 112 24.50 -8.81 39.59
N ASN A 113 23.58 -9.59 40.16
CA ASN A 113 23.68 -10.09 41.54
C ASN A 113 24.56 -11.34 41.67
N ASN A 114 25.06 -11.88 40.55
CA ASN A 114 25.87 -13.10 40.51
C ASN A 114 25.18 -14.28 41.20
N ASP A 115 23.91 -14.49 40.87
CA ASP A 115 23.12 -15.63 41.35
C ASP A 115 23.69 -16.96 40.83
N GLU A 116 23.25 -18.08 41.39
CA GLU A 116 23.69 -19.44 40.99
C GLU A 116 23.54 -19.70 39.47
N ASN A 117 22.58 -19.02 38.83
CA ASN A 117 22.29 -19.16 37.40
C ASN A 117 22.98 -18.14 36.50
N ALA A 118 23.80 -17.22 37.03
CA ALA A 118 24.37 -16.10 36.27
C ALA A 118 25.10 -16.51 34.97
N THR A 119 25.81 -17.65 34.98
CA THR A 119 26.49 -18.19 33.80
C THR A 119 25.51 -18.62 32.71
N ALA A 120 24.42 -19.31 33.08
CA ALA A 120 23.38 -19.72 32.15
C ALA A 120 22.62 -18.50 31.60
N SER A 121 22.33 -17.52 32.47
CA SER A 121 21.70 -16.24 32.11
C SER A 121 22.53 -15.46 31.09
N LYS A 122 23.87 -15.42 31.22
CA LYS A 122 24.76 -14.79 30.22
C LYS A 122 24.69 -15.48 28.85
N ALA A 123 24.70 -16.81 28.82
CA ALA A 123 24.59 -17.55 27.56
C ALA A 123 23.24 -17.33 26.87
N LEU A 124 22.15 -17.25 27.66
CA LEU A 124 20.82 -16.92 27.17
C LEU A 124 20.74 -15.48 26.64
N THR A 125 21.36 -14.53 27.34
CA THR A 125 21.41 -13.11 26.93
C THR A 125 21.99 -12.94 25.53
N ILE A 126 23.10 -13.62 25.22
CA ILE A 126 23.73 -13.54 23.88
C ILE A 126 22.74 -13.97 22.79
N GLN A 127 21.96 -15.02 23.03
CA GLN A 127 20.96 -15.50 22.07
C GLN A 127 19.80 -14.51 21.93
N ILE A 128 19.32 -13.93 23.04
CA ILE A 128 18.25 -12.93 23.02
C ILE A 128 18.70 -11.67 22.27
N ILE A 129 19.88 -11.13 22.56
CA ILE A 129 20.43 -9.95 21.87
C ILE A 129 20.59 -10.22 20.37
N ALA A 130 21.04 -11.41 19.98
CA ALA A 130 21.17 -11.78 18.56
C ALA A 130 19.80 -11.77 17.86
N ILE A 131 18.78 -12.36 18.49
CA ILE A 131 17.40 -12.36 17.97
C ILE A 131 16.86 -10.94 17.87
N GLU A 132 17.03 -10.11 18.92
CA GLU A 132 16.54 -8.73 18.94
C GLU A 132 17.17 -7.86 17.85
N LYS A 133 18.46 -8.07 17.56
CA LYS A 133 19.16 -7.39 16.45
C LYS A 133 18.64 -7.86 15.09
N GLU A 134 18.34 -9.15 14.94
CA GLU A 134 17.79 -9.70 13.70
C GLU A 134 16.39 -9.16 13.39
N ILE A 135 15.53 -9.03 14.41
CA ILE A 135 14.16 -8.52 14.25
C ILE A 135 14.04 -7.00 14.41
N GLY A 136 15.14 -6.29 14.68
CA GLY A 136 15.22 -4.84 14.73
C GLY A 136 14.59 -4.18 15.97
N ILE A 137 14.52 -4.90 17.11
CA ILE A 137 13.96 -4.38 18.37
C ILE A 137 15.02 -4.20 19.48
N TYR A 138 16.30 -4.41 19.18
CA TYR A 138 17.38 -4.32 20.17
C TYR A 138 17.49 -2.91 20.78
N ASP A 139 17.54 -2.87 22.11
CA ASP A 139 17.68 -1.66 22.91
C ASP A 139 19.00 -1.73 23.71
N ALA A 140 20.00 -0.96 23.28
CA ALA A 140 21.32 -0.94 23.93
C ALA A 140 21.25 -0.40 25.36
N ASP A 141 20.36 0.56 25.64
CA ASP A 141 20.23 1.15 26.97
C ASP A 141 19.69 0.11 27.96
N PHE A 142 18.77 -0.74 27.51
CA PHE A 142 18.23 -1.84 28.30
C PHE A 142 19.30 -2.88 28.69
N TRP A 143 20.20 -3.24 27.77
CA TRP A 143 21.23 -4.26 28.00
C TRP A 143 22.52 -3.73 28.62
N SER A 144 22.70 -2.41 28.68
CA SER A 144 23.88 -1.74 29.24
C SER A 144 24.34 -2.21 30.63
N PRO A 145 23.48 -2.69 31.56
CA PRO A 145 23.96 -3.16 32.86
C PRO A 145 24.82 -4.43 32.83
N ILE A 146 24.84 -5.16 31.70
CA ILE A 146 25.51 -6.46 31.56
C ILE A 146 26.41 -6.58 30.32
N GLU A 147 26.53 -5.53 29.50
CA GLU A 147 27.56 -5.40 28.45
C GLU A 147 28.90 -4.95 29.03
#